data_AF-A0A5V1PI20-F1
#
_entry.id   AF-A0A5V1PI20-F1
#
_cell.length_a   1.000
_cell.length_b   1.000
_cell.length_c   1.000
_cell.angle_alpha   90.00
_cell.angle_beta   90.00
_cell.angle_gamma   90.00
#
_symmetry.space_group_name_H-M   'P 1'
#
loop_
_entity.id
_entity.type
_entity.pdbx_description
1 polymer ?
#
loop_
_entity_poly.entity_id
_entity_poly.type
_entity_poly.pdbx_seq_one_letter_code
_entity_poly.pdbx_strand_id
1 'polypeptide(L)'
;MEKKYPLKDLNEELAKSGMFERMRTIIDFAIKEGLSVSETLDIINREVGLIDDEIELYNKKARENIIRRELGLDESAILTGKHYAKVFNLFSVPPQD
;
A
#
# COMPACT_ATOMS: atom_id res chain seq x y z
N MET A 1 9.25 -5.16 23.59
CA MET A 1 8.50 -5.80 22.48
C MET A 1 8.57 -4.87 21.29
N GLU A 2 9.44 -5.15 20.34
CA GLU A 2 9.61 -4.36 19.12
C GLU A 2 8.43 -4.67 18.18
N LYS A 3 7.31 -3.98 18.37
CA LYS A 3 6.24 -3.99 17.35
C LYS A 3 6.68 -3.03 16.24
N LYS A 4 7.55 -3.53 15.34
CA LYS A 4 7.65 -3.02 13.97
C LYS A 4 6.25 -3.11 13.41
N TYR A 5 5.62 -1.98 13.10
CA TYR A 5 4.34 -2.01 12.38
C TYR A 5 4.61 -2.70 11.04
N PRO A 6 3.99 -3.86 10.77
CA PRO A 6 4.22 -4.53 9.51
C PRO A 6 3.52 -3.68 8.44
N LEU A 7 4.33 -3.04 7.60
CA LEU A 7 3.82 -2.50 6.35
C LEU A 7 3.36 -3.70 5.50
N LYS A 8 2.23 -3.55 4.84
CA LYS A 8 1.76 -4.50 3.84
C LYS A 8 2.63 -4.40 2.60
N ASP A 9 3.04 -5.55 2.08
CA ASP A 9 3.72 -5.69 0.80
C ASP A 9 2.72 -6.05 -0.31
N LEU A 10 2.87 -5.45 -1.49
CA LEU A 10 1.94 -5.65 -2.59
C LEU A 10 1.90 -7.11 -3.05
N ASN A 11 3.04 -7.77 -3.20
CA ASN A 11 3.07 -9.16 -3.70
C ASN A 11 2.42 -10.11 -2.70
N GLU A 12 2.66 -9.92 -1.41
CA GLU A 12 2.01 -10.71 -0.37
C GLU A 12 0.50 -10.54 -0.37
N GLU A 13 0.01 -9.31 -0.48
CA GLU A 13 -1.42 -9.02 -0.46
C GLU A 13 -2.13 -9.46 -1.75
N LEU A 14 -1.47 -9.37 -2.91
CA LEU A 14 -1.96 -9.95 -4.16
C LEU A 14 -2.05 -11.49 -4.07
N ALA A 15 -1.09 -12.13 -3.41
CA ALA A 15 -1.13 -13.57 -3.16
C ALA A 15 -2.27 -13.94 -2.21
N LYS A 16 -2.43 -13.19 -1.09
CA LYS A 16 -3.51 -13.40 -0.12
C LYS A 16 -4.91 -13.17 -0.70
N SER A 17 -5.06 -12.23 -1.63
CA SER A 17 -6.33 -11.97 -2.31
C SER A 17 -6.68 -13.00 -3.38
N GLY A 18 -5.77 -13.92 -3.69
CA GLY A 18 -5.94 -14.91 -4.75
C GLY A 18 -5.95 -14.28 -6.15
N MET A 19 -5.20 -13.20 -6.36
CA MET A 19 -5.29 -12.39 -7.59
C MET A 19 -5.02 -13.21 -8.86
N PHE A 20 -4.14 -14.22 -8.80
CA PHE A 20 -3.92 -15.13 -9.94
C PHE A 20 -5.19 -15.87 -10.38
N GLU A 21 -5.98 -16.40 -9.44
CA GLU A 21 -7.22 -17.12 -9.78
C GLU A 21 -8.31 -16.14 -10.25
N ARG A 22 -8.32 -14.91 -9.72
CA ARG A 22 -9.19 -13.84 -10.24
C ARG A 22 -8.83 -13.46 -11.67
N MET A 23 -7.55 -13.29 -11.99
CA MET A 23 -7.10 -13.00 -13.37
C MET A 23 -7.56 -14.09 -14.34
N ARG A 24 -7.44 -15.37 -13.95
CA ARG A 24 -7.97 -16.49 -14.77
C ARG A 24 -9.48 -16.37 -14.97
N THR A 25 -10.23 -16.09 -13.91
CA THR A 25 -11.68 -15.89 -13.98
C THR A 25 -12.06 -14.74 -14.92
N ILE A 26 -11.31 -13.63 -14.88
CA ILE A 26 -11.52 -12.47 -15.77
C ILE A 26 -11.22 -12.83 -17.21
N ILE A 27 -10.16 -13.59 -17.48
CA ILE A 27 -9.80 -14.06 -18.81
C ILE A 27 -10.89 -15.00 -19.36
N ASP A 28 -11.36 -15.96 -18.57
CA ASP A 28 -12.44 -16.87 -18.97
C ASP A 28 -13.74 -16.11 -19.27
N PHE A 29 -14.05 -15.10 -18.46
CA PHE A 29 -15.18 -14.20 -18.70
C PHE A 29 -15.01 -13.42 -20.00
N ALA A 30 -13.84 -12.80 -20.21
CA ALA A 30 -13.54 -12.04 -21.42
C ALA A 30 -13.65 -12.88 -22.69
N ILE A 31 -13.19 -14.13 -22.67
CA ILE A 31 -13.32 -15.07 -23.79
C ILE A 31 -14.80 -15.36 -24.07
N LYS A 32 -15.61 -15.60 -23.03
CA LYS A 32 -17.05 -15.89 -23.18
C LYS A 32 -17.82 -14.70 -23.74
N GLU A 33 -17.49 -13.49 -23.31
CA GLU A 33 -18.18 -12.26 -23.70
C GLU A 33 -17.58 -11.60 -24.95
N GLY A 34 -16.49 -12.16 -25.50
CA GLY A 34 -15.83 -11.62 -26.70
C GLY A 34 -15.14 -10.28 -26.48
N LEU A 35 -14.67 -10.00 -25.25
CA LEU A 35 -13.95 -8.78 -24.94
C LEU A 35 -12.59 -8.73 -25.64
N SER A 36 -12.16 -7.51 -25.99
CA SER A 36 -10.81 -7.30 -26.49
C SER A 36 -9.76 -7.54 -25.40
N VAL A 37 -8.52 -7.74 -25.84
CA VAL A 37 -7.37 -7.83 -24.93
C VAL A 37 -7.21 -6.55 -24.10
N SER A 38 -7.47 -5.38 -24.69
CA SER A 38 -7.39 -4.10 -23.96
C SER A 38 -8.40 -4.03 -22.83
N GLU A 39 -9.67 -4.33 -23.12
CA GLU A 39 -10.73 -4.33 -22.09
C GLU A 39 -10.45 -5.33 -20.98
N THR A 40 -9.93 -6.51 -21.35
CA THR A 40 -9.54 -7.54 -20.37
C THR A 40 -8.42 -7.05 -19.46
N LEU A 41 -7.38 -6.42 -20.04
CA LEU A 41 -6.26 -5.84 -19.28
C LEU A 41 -6.73 -4.69 -18.39
N ASP A 42 -7.64 -3.85 -18.85
CA ASP A 42 -8.19 -2.75 -18.06
C ASP A 42 -8.93 -3.26 -16.81
N ILE A 43 -9.70 -4.35 -16.94
CA ILE A 43 -10.35 -4.99 -15.79
C ILE A 43 -9.32 -5.54 -14.81
N ILE A 44 -8.30 -6.25 -15.30
CA ILE A 44 -7.24 -6.81 -14.46
C ILE A 44 -6.48 -5.69 -13.72
N ASN A 45 -6.08 -4.65 -14.44
CA ASN A 45 -5.35 -3.51 -13.87
C ASN A 45 -6.18 -2.79 -12.83
N ARG A 46 -7.49 -2.63 -13.05
CA ARG A 46 -8.41 -2.07 -12.06
C ARG A 46 -8.44 -2.91 -10.78
N GLU A 47 -8.54 -4.22 -10.87
CA GLU A 47 -8.54 -5.11 -9.70
C GLU A 47 -7.21 -5.06 -8.93
N VAL A 48 -6.07 -5.02 -9.63
CA VAL A 48 -4.76 -4.82 -8.99
C VAL A 48 -4.68 -3.45 -8.31
N GLY A 49 -5.12 -2.39 -8.99
CA GLY A 49 -5.09 -1.02 -8.47
C GLY A 49 -5.92 -0.86 -7.19
N LEU A 50 -7.09 -1.50 -7.10
CA LEU A 50 -7.90 -1.48 -5.88
C LEU A 50 -7.16 -2.08 -4.67
N ILE A 51 -6.34 -3.11 -4.90
CA ILE A 51 -5.53 -3.73 -3.83
C ILE A 51 -4.37 -2.80 -3.45
N ASP A 52 -3.70 -2.20 -4.43
CA ASP A 52 -2.60 -1.26 -4.20
C ASP A 52 -3.06 -0.02 -3.40
N ASP A 53 -4.21 0.56 -3.77
CA ASP A 53 -4.83 1.69 -3.07
C ASP A 53 -5.12 1.35 -1.59
N GLU A 54 -5.63 0.14 -1.31
CA GLU A 54 -5.89 -0.32 0.05
C GLU A 54 -4.59 -0.43 0.87
N ILE A 55 -3.55 -0.97 0.25
CA ILE A 55 -2.22 -1.13 0.85
C ILE A 55 -1.59 0.23 1.14
N GLU A 56 -1.65 1.16 0.19
CA GLU A 56 -1.12 2.51 0.38
C GLU A 56 -1.80 3.21 1.55
N LEU A 57 -3.14 3.15 1.62
CA LEU A 57 -3.91 3.74 2.71
C LEU A 57 -3.56 3.09 4.06
N TYR A 58 -3.47 1.76 4.12
CA TYR A 58 -3.08 1.05 5.33
C TYR A 58 -1.68 1.44 5.78
N ASN A 59 -0.71 1.42 4.88
CA ASN A 59 0.68 1.74 5.15
C ASN A 59 0.86 3.20 5.59
N LYS A 60 0.10 4.12 5.00
CA LYS A 60 0.06 5.52 5.42
C LYS A 60 -0.43 5.66 6.86
N LYS A 61 -1.55 5.04 7.21
CA LYS A 61 -2.08 5.03 8.60
C LYS A 61 -1.10 4.39 9.58
N ALA A 62 -0.45 3.30 9.20
CA ALA A 62 0.55 2.63 10.02
C ALA A 62 1.75 3.56 10.31
N ARG A 63 2.24 4.28 9.30
CA ARG A 63 3.31 5.29 9.46
C ARG A 63 2.88 6.44 10.37
N GLU A 64 1.67 6.94 10.21
CA GLU A 64 1.15 7.99 11.09
C GLU A 64 1.07 7.55 12.56
N ASN A 65 0.64 6.31 12.80
CA ASN A 65 0.58 5.75 14.15
C ASN A 65 1.97 5.59 14.78
N ILE A 66 2.98 5.23 13.98
CA ILE A 66 4.39 5.28 14.43
C ILE A 66 4.74 6.70 14.87
N ILE A 67 4.48 7.70 14.03
CA ILE A 67 4.82 9.10 14.36
C ILE A 67 4.15 9.56 15.66
N ARG A 68 2.86 9.28 15.82
CA ARG A 68 2.11 9.64 17.03
C ARG A 68 2.72 8.99 18.26
N ARG A 69 3.01 7.68 18.20
CA ARG A 69 3.64 6.94 19.29
C ARG A 69 5.02 7.50 19.66
N GLU A 70 5.91 7.69 18.68
CA GLU A 70 7.28 8.16 18.93
C GLU A 70 7.33 9.61 19.43
N LEU A 71 6.32 10.42 19.11
CA LEU A 71 6.24 11.81 19.56
C LEU A 71 5.30 12.03 20.75
N GLY A 72 4.66 10.97 21.29
CA GLY A 72 3.71 11.07 22.40
C GLY A 72 2.45 11.89 22.05
N LEU A 73 2.02 11.87 20.79
CA LEU A 73 0.84 12.57 20.30
C LEU A 73 -0.40 11.66 20.37
N ASP A 74 -1.54 12.25 20.67
CA ASP A 74 -2.83 11.54 20.59
C ASP A 74 -3.36 11.45 19.15
N GLU A 75 -4.45 10.70 18.96
CA GLU A 75 -5.04 10.42 17.64
C GLU A 75 -5.60 11.67 16.95
N SER A 76 -5.99 12.72 17.69
CA SER A 76 -6.52 13.96 17.14
C SER A 76 -5.42 14.91 16.62
N ALA A 77 -4.16 14.63 16.93
CA ALA A 77 -3.04 15.46 16.52
C ALA A 77 -2.89 15.48 14.98
N ILE A 78 -2.84 16.70 14.43
CA ILE A 78 -2.52 16.94 13.02
C ILE A 78 -1.03 16.71 12.79
N LEU A 79 -0.70 15.77 11.91
CA LEU A 79 0.68 15.45 11.56
C LEU A 79 1.18 16.38 10.45
N THR A 80 2.39 16.91 10.62
CA THR A 80 3.04 17.79 9.65
C THR A 80 4.30 17.13 9.09
N GLY A 81 4.81 17.62 7.96
CA GLY A 81 6.07 17.11 7.38
C GLY A 81 7.26 17.15 8.34
N LYS A 82 7.28 18.07 9.32
CA LYS A 82 8.31 18.12 10.38
C LYS A 82 8.24 16.93 11.33
N HIS A 83 7.04 16.42 11.63
CA HIS A 83 6.88 15.22 12.45
C HIS A 83 7.41 13.98 11.72
N TYR A 84 7.12 13.84 10.44
CA TYR A 84 7.66 12.78 9.59
C TYR A 84 9.19 12.83 9.54
N ALA A 85 9.75 14.01 9.30
CA ALA A 85 11.19 14.23 9.27
C ALA A 85 11.90 13.83 10.57
N LYS A 86 11.30 14.18 11.71
CA LYS A 86 11.85 13.90 13.05
C LYS A 86 11.90 12.40 13.36
N VAL A 87 10.92 11.64 12.89
CA VAL A 87 10.79 10.20 13.20
C VAL A 87 11.52 9.32 12.18
N PHE A 88 11.45 9.65 10.89
CA PHE A 88 12.03 8.84 9.81
C PHE A 88 13.37 9.38 9.30
N ASN A 89 13.92 10.42 9.94
CA ASN A 89 15.23 10.99 9.64
C ASN A 89 15.45 11.30 8.13
N LEU A 90 14.39 11.75 7.45
CA LEU A 90 14.34 11.94 5.99
C LEU A 90 15.29 13.05 5.48
N PHE A 91 15.91 13.81 6.38
CA PHE A 91 16.87 14.88 6.08
C PHE A 91 18.26 14.64 6.67
N SER A 92 18.60 13.39 6.99
CA SER A 92 19.98 13.03 7.37
C SER A 92 20.88 13.22 6.15
N VAL A 93 21.50 14.39 6.01
CA VAL A 93 22.65 14.56 5.12
C VAL A 93 23.73 13.60 5.66
N PRO A 94 24.25 12.66 4.86
CA PRO A 94 25.38 11.86 5.33
C PRO A 94 26.53 12.81 5.69
N PRO A 95 27.28 12.56 6.78
CA PRO A 95 28.48 13.35 7.04
C PRO A 95 29.37 13.26 5.80
N GLN A 96 29.70 14.42 5.22
CA GLN A 96 30.78 14.52 4.25
C GLN A 96 32.07 14.47 5.06
N ASP A 97 32.73 13.31 5.04
CA ASP A 97 34.14 13.18 5.41
C ASP A 97 35.03 13.68 4.26
#